data_AF-A0A383EGF4-F1
#
_entry.id   AF-A0A383EGF4-F1
#
_cell.length_a   1.000
_cell.length_b   1.000
_cell.length_c   1.000
_cell.angle_alpha   90.00
_cell.angle_beta   90.00
_cell.angle_gamma   90.00
#
_symmetry.space_group_name_H-M   'P 1'
#
loop_
_entity.id
_entity.type
_entity.pdbx_description
1 polymer ?
#
loop_
_entity_poly.entity_id
_entity_poly.type
_entity_poly.pdbx_seq_one_letter_code
_entity_poly.pdbx_strand_id
1 'polypeptide(L)'
;LLPRIYIFNDSLPSTSPRQNGDLDRLLPPNHFPQRMPIPPTQRKLLLGTLILQWRKADRKTNLHSFYQSLKTASSLARLIDELQASNVDYSHLEKLPMREQASHWTGINMFLKILAEQWPAILYENSLDDPFVYDARVTEHLIKYWRKIPPKNPIIAAGFVGNVPYISKLLSVISNLPNGHVVVPSLDRSLGKEIWTNLSEEHPQYAIKRLLIHLRIEYKSVVEWFSTFHH
;
A
#
# COMPACT_ATOMS: atom_id res chain seq x y z
N LEU A 1 5.86 24.30 -20.54
CA LEU A 1 6.00 22.85 -20.23
C LEU A 1 4.61 22.30 -20.02
N LEU A 2 4.22 21.24 -20.74
CA LEU A 2 2.92 20.59 -20.54
C LEU A 2 2.89 19.86 -19.18
N PRO A 3 1.72 19.79 -18.51
CA PRO A 3 1.59 19.02 -17.28
C PRO A 3 1.85 17.53 -17.55
N ARG A 4 2.57 16.87 -16.64
CA ARG A 4 2.75 15.41 -16.65
C ARG A 4 1.84 14.81 -15.60
N ILE A 5 0.97 13.90 -16.02
CA ILE A 5 0.01 13.22 -15.14
C ILE A 5 0.54 11.82 -14.88
N TYR A 6 0.59 11.44 -13.61
CA TYR A 6 0.96 10.11 -13.14
C TYR A 6 -0.21 9.54 -12.35
N ILE A 7 -0.61 8.30 -12.63
CA ILE A 7 -1.75 7.68 -11.96
C ILE A 7 -1.21 6.81 -10.85
N PHE A 8 -1.43 7.24 -9.61
CA PHE A 8 -1.08 6.44 -8.45
C PHE A 8 -2.35 6.02 -7.72
N ASN A 9 -2.48 4.74 -7.39
CA ASN A 9 -3.65 4.21 -6.71
C ASN A 9 -3.38 4.12 -5.20
N ASP A 10 -4.28 4.67 -4.39
CA ASP A 10 -4.30 4.53 -2.92
C ASP A 10 -4.97 3.21 -2.47
N SER A 11 -5.27 2.33 -3.42
CA SER A 11 -5.82 0.99 -3.19
C SER A 11 -4.73 -0.08 -3.28
N LEU A 12 -5.03 -1.28 -2.78
CA LEU A 12 -4.18 -2.46 -2.91
C LEU A 12 -3.64 -2.64 -4.35
N PRO A 13 -2.45 -3.23 -4.52
CA PRO A 13 -1.86 -3.45 -5.83
C PRO A 13 -2.88 -4.12 -6.76
N SER A 14 -3.19 -3.45 -7.87
CA SER A 14 -3.99 -4.04 -8.94
C SER A 14 -3.34 -5.32 -9.44
N THR A 15 -4.15 -6.32 -9.78
CA THR A 15 -3.71 -7.59 -10.38
C THR A 15 -3.16 -7.43 -11.80
N SER A 16 -3.27 -6.24 -12.40
CA SER A 16 -2.62 -5.93 -13.67
C SER A 16 -1.10 -5.87 -13.49
N PRO A 17 -0.32 -6.39 -14.45
CA PRO A 17 1.13 -6.29 -14.40
C PRO A 17 1.52 -4.80 -14.41
N ARG A 18 1.95 -4.30 -13.25
CA ARG A 18 2.57 -2.98 -13.12
C ARG A 18 3.84 -2.99 -13.97
N GLN A 19 3.76 -2.44 -15.17
CA GLN A 19 4.95 -1.99 -15.87
C GLN A 19 5.38 -0.68 -15.23
N ASN A 20 6.24 -0.76 -14.21
CA ASN A 20 6.89 0.33 -13.49
C ASN A 20 5.97 1.19 -12.59
N GLY A 21 6.56 1.65 -11.48
CA GLY A 21 6.17 2.89 -10.80
C GLY A 21 4.70 3.06 -10.56
N ASP A 22 4.03 4.16 -10.84
CA ASP A 22 4.42 5.38 -11.58
C ASP A 22 5.36 6.32 -10.82
N LEU A 23 5.50 6.17 -9.49
CA LEU A 23 6.34 7.08 -8.67
C LEU A 23 7.83 6.95 -8.96
N ASP A 24 8.28 5.80 -9.45
CA ASP A 24 9.68 5.58 -9.81
C ASP A 24 10.12 6.52 -10.95
N ARG A 25 9.21 6.94 -11.84
CA ARG A 25 9.44 7.93 -12.90
C ARG A 25 9.77 9.32 -12.37
N LEU A 26 9.44 9.60 -11.11
CA LEU A 26 9.75 10.86 -10.43
C LEU A 26 11.13 10.83 -9.77
N LEU A 27 11.74 9.65 -9.65
CA LEU A 27 13.10 9.50 -9.11
C LEU A 27 14.16 9.76 -10.20
N PRO A 28 15.27 10.42 -9.83
CA PRO A 28 16.46 10.41 -10.67
C PRO A 28 17.00 8.98 -10.85
N PRO A 29 17.70 8.67 -11.97
CA PRO A 29 18.19 7.32 -12.26
C PRO A 29 19.04 6.66 -11.17
N ASN A 30 19.76 7.44 -10.37
CA ASN A 30 20.64 6.94 -9.31
C ASN A 30 19.98 6.88 -7.92
N HIS A 31 18.66 7.04 -7.84
CA HIS A 31 17.92 7.07 -6.58
C HIS A 31 16.92 5.91 -6.45
N PHE A 32 16.92 4.95 -7.37
CA PHE A 32 16.06 3.77 -7.25
C PHE A 32 16.46 2.89 -6.04
N PRO A 33 15.50 2.17 -5.43
CA PRO A 33 15.80 1.12 -4.46
C PRO A 33 16.70 0.03 -5.07
N GLN A 34 17.51 -0.61 -4.23
CA GLN A 34 18.42 -1.68 -4.67
C GLN A 34 17.68 -2.97 -5.07
N ARG A 35 16.58 -3.29 -4.36
CA ARG A 35 15.75 -4.46 -4.63
C ARG A 35 14.60 -4.07 -5.53
N MET A 36 14.38 -4.87 -6.57
CA MET A 36 13.28 -4.69 -7.52
C MET A 36 12.04 -5.43 -7.05
N PRO A 37 10.83 -5.02 -7.49
CA PRO A 37 9.62 -5.74 -7.16
C PRO A 37 9.63 -7.11 -7.87
N ILE A 38 9.20 -8.14 -7.16
CA ILE A 38 9.03 -9.47 -7.76
C ILE A 38 8.02 -9.41 -8.93
N PRO A 39 8.35 -9.96 -10.12
CA PRO A 39 7.43 -10.01 -11.24
C PRO A 39 6.13 -10.76 -10.90
N PRO A 40 4.95 -10.31 -11.36
CA PRO A 40 3.66 -10.91 -10.98
C PRO A 40 3.57 -12.42 -11.25
N THR A 41 4.07 -12.85 -12.40
CA THR A 41 4.10 -14.27 -12.78
C THR A 41 5.01 -15.08 -11.87
N GLN A 42 6.22 -14.56 -11.57
CA GLN A 42 7.15 -15.19 -10.65
C GLN A 42 6.56 -15.28 -9.24
N ARG A 43 5.93 -14.20 -8.74
CA ARG A 43 5.24 -14.16 -7.45
C ARG A 43 4.19 -15.27 -7.36
N LYS A 44 3.33 -15.37 -8.37
CA LYS A 44 2.26 -16.38 -8.43
C LYS A 44 2.80 -17.81 -8.47
N LEU A 45 3.86 -18.06 -9.27
CA LEU A 45 4.47 -19.38 -9.39
C LEU A 45 5.16 -19.82 -8.09
N LEU A 46 5.89 -18.93 -7.42
CA LEU A 46 6.57 -19.22 -6.15
C LEU A 46 5.56 -19.49 -5.04
N LEU A 47 4.55 -18.64 -4.88
CA LEU A 47 3.46 -18.88 -3.91
C LEU A 47 2.70 -20.18 -4.21
N GLY A 48 2.41 -20.46 -5.48
CA GLY A 48 1.77 -21.71 -5.89
C GLY A 48 2.63 -22.95 -5.57
N THR A 49 3.95 -22.83 -5.70
CA THR A 49 4.90 -23.88 -5.35
C THR A 49 4.92 -24.15 -3.85
N LEU A 50 4.96 -23.10 -3.01
CA LEU A 50 4.88 -23.23 -1.55
C LEU A 50 3.58 -23.92 -1.12
N ILE A 51 2.46 -23.51 -1.71
CA ILE A 51 1.14 -24.11 -1.43
C ILE A 51 1.13 -25.59 -1.83
N LEU A 52 1.67 -25.93 -3.01
CA LEU A 52 1.74 -27.32 -3.46
C LEU A 52 2.63 -28.19 -2.54
N GLN A 53 3.80 -27.69 -2.15
CA GLN A 53 4.73 -28.41 -1.27
C GLN A 53 4.07 -28.74 0.07
N TRP A 54 3.39 -27.78 0.67
CA TRP A 54 2.66 -27.99 1.91
C TRP A 54 1.52 -29.01 1.75
N ARG A 55 0.72 -28.90 0.68
CA ARG A 55 -0.40 -29.85 0.44
C ARG A 55 0.08 -31.28 0.25
N LYS A 56 1.29 -31.48 -0.28
CA LYS A 56 1.91 -32.81 -0.38
C LYS A 56 2.39 -33.34 0.98
N ALA A 57 2.83 -32.45 1.87
CA ALA A 57 3.25 -32.82 3.21
C ALA A 57 2.05 -33.19 4.12
N ASP A 58 0.91 -32.53 3.94
CA ASP A 58 -0.34 -32.85 4.62
C ASP A 58 -1.02 -34.07 3.96
N ARG A 59 -0.60 -35.27 4.38
CA ARG A 59 -0.99 -36.60 3.83
C ARG A 59 -2.50 -36.92 3.88
N LYS A 60 -3.37 -35.97 4.27
CA LYS A 60 -4.81 -36.16 4.50
C LYS A 60 -5.71 -35.89 3.29
N THR A 61 -5.20 -35.44 2.14
CA THR A 61 -6.07 -35.06 1.02
C THR A 61 -5.62 -35.55 -0.35
N ASN A 62 -6.62 -35.90 -1.18
CA ASN A 62 -6.50 -36.33 -2.58
C ASN A 62 -5.57 -35.43 -3.41
N LEU A 63 -4.92 -36.02 -4.43
CA LEU A 63 -4.05 -35.39 -5.42
C LEU A 63 -4.43 -33.92 -5.73
N HIS A 64 -3.74 -32.98 -5.10
CA HIS A 64 -3.91 -31.56 -5.40
C HIS A 64 -3.10 -31.18 -6.64
N SER A 65 -3.79 -30.72 -7.69
CA SER A 65 -3.13 -30.26 -8.90
C SER A 65 -2.44 -28.91 -8.69
N PHE A 66 -1.31 -28.69 -9.38
CA PHE A 66 -0.61 -27.41 -9.36
C PHE A 66 -1.52 -26.24 -9.76
N TYR A 67 -2.49 -26.49 -10.66
CA TYR A 67 -3.50 -25.52 -11.05
C TYR A 67 -4.32 -25.01 -9.85
N GLN A 68 -4.75 -25.90 -8.95
CA GLN A 68 -5.49 -25.48 -7.75
C GLN A 68 -4.60 -24.65 -6.82
N SER A 69 -3.32 -25.01 -6.67
CA SER A 69 -2.37 -24.22 -5.89
C SER A 69 -2.16 -22.83 -6.48
N LEU A 70 -2.10 -22.69 -7.81
CA LEU A 70 -2.00 -21.39 -8.48
C LEU A 70 -3.26 -20.52 -8.28
N LYS A 71 -4.45 -21.13 -8.20
CA LYS A 71 -5.68 -20.39 -7.88
C LYS A 71 -5.62 -19.84 -6.44
N THR A 72 -5.20 -20.66 -5.49
CA THR A 72 -5.01 -20.25 -4.09
C THR A 72 -3.89 -19.22 -3.93
N ALA A 73 -2.82 -19.31 -4.73
CA ALA A 73 -1.71 -18.36 -4.71
C ALA A 73 -2.15 -16.92 -4.97
N SER A 74 -3.14 -16.71 -5.85
CA SER A 74 -3.68 -15.37 -6.10
C SER A 74 -4.42 -14.80 -4.88
N SER A 75 -5.17 -15.61 -4.15
CA SER A 75 -5.82 -15.19 -2.90
C SER A 75 -4.79 -14.89 -1.81
N LEU A 76 -3.73 -15.71 -1.70
CA LEU A 76 -2.65 -15.49 -0.76
C LEU A 76 -1.86 -14.21 -1.08
N ALA A 77 -1.57 -13.93 -2.35
CA ALA A 77 -0.93 -12.69 -2.76
C ALA A 77 -1.76 -11.46 -2.35
N ARG A 78 -3.08 -11.51 -2.53
CA ARG A 78 -3.98 -10.43 -2.11
C ARG A 78 -3.95 -10.24 -0.58
N LEU A 79 -3.94 -11.33 0.17
CA LEU A 79 -3.83 -11.28 1.63
C LEU A 79 -2.48 -10.67 2.08
N ILE A 80 -1.37 -11.02 1.43
CA ILE A 80 -0.07 -10.38 1.67
C ILE A 80 -0.19 -8.88 1.52
N ASP A 81 -0.77 -8.43 0.40
CA ASP A 81 -0.90 -7.01 0.10
C ASP A 81 -1.81 -6.29 1.11
N GLU A 82 -2.91 -6.93 1.54
CA GLU A 82 -3.81 -6.43 2.59
C GLU A 82 -3.08 -6.24 3.92
N LEU A 83 -2.32 -7.25 4.35
CA LEU A 83 -1.54 -7.19 5.59
C LEU A 83 -0.45 -6.10 5.56
N GLN A 84 0.21 -5.93 4.40
CA GLN A 84 1.21 -4.89 4.19
C GLN A 84 0.58 -3.49 4.22
N ALA A 85 -0.58 -3.32 3.58
CA ALA A 85 -1.33 -2.06 3.59
C ALA A 85 -1.79 -1.66 4.99
N SER A 86 -2.20 -2.64 5.80
CA SER A 86 -2.58 -2.43 7.20
C SER A 86 -1.39 -2.29 8.16
N ASN A 87 -0.16 -2.35 7.66
CA ASN A 87 1.08 -2.28 8.47
C ASN A 87 1.08 -3.29 9.64
N VAL A 88 0.53 -4.48 9.40
CA VAL A 88 0.50 -5.57 10.39
C VAL A 88 1.85 -6.26 10.39
N ASP A 89 2.47 -6.36 11.57
CA ASP A 89 3.69 -7.16 11.74
C ASP A 89 3.31 -8.64 11.69
N TYR A 90 3.89 -9.38 10.74
CA TYR A 90 3.69 -10.81 10.57
C TYR A 90 4.03 -11.61 11.84
N SER A 91 4.97 -11.14 12.65
CA SER A 91 5.34 -11.78 13.92
C SER A 91 4.21 -11.78 14.95
N HIS A 92 3.24 -10.87 14.81
CA HIS A 92 2.05 -10.83 15.67
C HIS A 92 0.97 -11.80 15.22
N LEU A 93 0.97 -12.24 13.96
CA LEU A 93 -0.01 -13.20 13.45
C LEU A 93 0.19 -14.59 14.05
N GLU A 94 1.43 -14.97 14.37
CA GLU A 94 1.74 -16.22 15.07
C GLU A 94 1.15 -16.27 16.49
N LYS A 95 0.88 -15.11 17.09
CA LYS A 95 0.35 -14.96 18.46
C LYS A 95 -1.18 -14.95 18.51
N LEU A 96 -1.86 -14.96 17.36
CA LEU A 96 -3.32 -15.07 17.35
C LEU A 96 -3.72 -16.40 17.97
N PRO A 97 -4.72 -16.43 18.88
CA PRO A 97 -5.09 -17.64 19.62
C PRO A 97 -5.51 -18.72 18.63
N MET A 98 -4.60 -19.66 18.41
CA MET A 98 -4.78 -20.88 17.63
C MET A 98 -5.84 -21.72 18.34
N ARG A 99 -7.12 -21.43 18.10
CA ARG A 99 -8.20 -22.25 18.64
C ARG A 99 -8.17 -23.60 17.92
N GLU A 100 -7.49 -24.55 18.56
CA GLU A 100 -7.65 -25.97 18.33
C GLU A 100 -9.15 -26.30 18.44
N GLN A 101 -9.86 -26.37 17.30
CA GLN A 101 -11.15 -27.04 17.07
C GLN A 101 -11.92 -26.38 15.91
N ALA A 102 -11.35 -26.39 14.71
CA ALA A 102 -12.10 -26.61 13.48
C ALA A 102 -11.12 -27.04 12.39
N SER A 103 -11.45 -28.04 11.58
CA SER A 103 -10.68 -28.43 10.39
C SER A 103 -10.36 -27.24 9.46
N HIS A 104 -11.19 -26.19 9.53
CA HIS A 104 -11.02 -24.91 8.83
C HIS A 104 -9.74 -24.11 9.25
N TRP A 105 -9.24 -24.25 10.47
CA TRP A 105 -8.09 -23.48 10.97
C TRP A 105 -6.73 -24.00 10.47
N THR A 106 -6.66 -25.27 10.05
CA THR A 106 -5.41 -25.87 9.51
C THR A 106 -4.89 -25.10 8.28
N GLY A 107 -5.80 -24.67 7.40
CA GLY A 107 -5.46 -23.89 6.22
C GLY A 107 -4.99 -22.46 6.55
N ILE A 108 -5.54 -21.85 7.61
CA ILE A 108 -5.13 -20.51 8.05
C ILE A 108 -3.72 -20.55 8.65
N ASN A 109 -3.43 -21.52 9.50
CA ASN A 109 -2.10 -21.68 10.11
C ASN A 109 -1.00 -21.94 9.08
N MET A 110 -1.32 -22.70 8.04
CA MET A 110 -0.45 -22.85 6.87
C MET A 110 -0.09 -21.50 6.25
N PHE A 111 -1.11 -20.67 5.94
CA PHE A 111 -0.87 -19.38 5.31
C PHE A 111 0.01 -18.51 6.21
N LEU A 112 -0.28 -18.45 7.51
CA LEU A 112 0.53 -17.69 8.45
C LEU A 112 2.00 -18.14 8.45
N LYS A 113 2.26 -19.45 8.40
CA LYS A 113 3.64 -19.96 8.33
C LYS A 113 4.35 -19.60 7.02
N ILE A 114 3.67 -19.73 5.89
CA ILE A 114 4.21 -19.31 4.59
C ILE A 114 4.57 -17.81 4.64
N LEU A 115 3.70 -17.00 5.24
CA LEU A 115 3.85 -15.55 5.32
C LEU A 115 4.97 -15.10 6.28
N ALA A 116 5.07 -15.73 7.45
CA ALA A 116 6.00 -15.30 8.49
C ALA A 116 7.43 -15.79 8.23
N GLU A 117 7.60 -17.00 7.69
CA GLU A 117 8.92 -17.64 7.59
C GLU A 117 9.41 -17.75 6.14
N GLN A 118 8.63 -18.42 5.28
CA GLN A 118 9.12 -18.89 3.99
C GLN A 118 9.17 -17.76 2.94
N TRP A 119 8.13 -16.93 2.91
CA TRP A 119 8.01 -15.87 1.91
C TRP A 119 9.06 -14.76 2.08
N PRO A 120 9.32 -14.23 3.29
CA PRO A 120 10.38 -13.25 3.49
C PRO A 120 11.77 -13.80 3.15
N ALA A 121 12.04 -15.08 3.47
CA ALA A 121 13.29 -15.75 3.12
C ALA A 121 13.49 -15.84 1.60
N ILE A 122 12.47 -16.26 0.85
CA ILE A 122 12.52 -16.34 -0.61
C ILE A 122 12.77 -14.97 -1.23
N LEU A 123 12.08 -13.92 -0.77
CA LEU A 123 12.31 -12.56 -1.27
C LEU A 123 13.74 -12.09 -0.98
N TYR A 124 14.26 -12.38 0.22
CA TYR A 124 15.63 -12.06 0.60
C TYR A 124 16.67 -12.77 -0.28
N GLU A 125 16.54 -14.09 -0.47
CA GLU A 125 17.46 -14.90 -1.28
C GLU A 125 17.48 -14.45 -2.75
N ASN A 126 16.34 -14.04 -3.29
CA ASN A 126 16.24 -13.56 -4.67
C ASN A 126 16.59 -12.06 -4.81
N SER A 127 16.91 -11.36 -3.72
CA SER A 127 17.12 -9.90 -3.70
C SER A 127 15.95 -9.11 -4.29
N LEU A 128 14.72 -9.58 -4.01
CA LEU A 128 13.47 -8.97 -4.46
C LEU A 128 12.70 -8.38 -3.28
N ASP A 129 11.81 -7.44 -3.59
CA ASP A 129 10.79 -6.95 -2.66
C ASP A 129 9.39 -7.37 -3.17
N ASP A 130 8.43 -7.48 -2.25
CA ASP A 130 7.02 -7.48 -2.64
C ASP A 130 6.64 -6.13 -3.29
N PRO A 131 5.65 -6.10 -4.20
CA PRO A 131 5.28 -4.87 -4.93
C PRO A 131 4.92 -3.70 -4.01
N PHE A 132 4.16 -3.94 -2.93
CA PHE A 132 3.78 -2.89 -1.99
C PHE A 132 5.00 -2.37 -1.19
N VAL A 133 5.90 -3.27 -0.77
CA VAL A 133 7.14 -2.90 -0.07
C VAL A 133 8.03 -2.07 -0.99
N TYR A 134 8.14 -2.45 -2.26
CA TYR A 134 8.86 -1.69 -3.27
C TYR A 134 8.30 -0.28 -3.44
N ASP A 135 6.97 -0.11 -3.59
CA ASP A 135 6.33 1.21 -3.70
C ASP A 135 6.64 2.09 -2.48
N ALA A 136 6.57 1.50 -1.28
CA ALA A 136 6.90 2.19 -0.04
C ALA A 136 8.36 2.67 -0.05
N ARG A 137 9.32 1.84 -0.48
CA ARG A 137 10.73 2.23 -0.60
C ARG A 137 10.96 3.29 -1.66
N VAL A 138 10.36 3.16 -2.85
CA VAL A 138 10.41 4.18 -3.91
C VAL A 138 9.92 5.53 -3.37
N THR A 139 8.79 5.50 -2.65
CA THR A 139 8.21 6.71 -2.05
C THR A 139 9.14 7.32 -1.00
N GLU A 140 9.77 6.49 -0.15
CA GLU A 140 10.75 6.97 0.83
C GLU A 140 11.97 7.60 0.17
N HIS A 141 12.48 7.01 -0.91
CA HIS A 141 13.57 7.57 -1.70
C HIS A 141 13.18 8.92 -2.32
N LEU A 142 11.95 9.01 -2.85
CA LEU A 142 11.44 10.23 -3.46
C LEU A 142 11.30 11.35 -2.43
N ILE A 143 10.75 11.03 -1.26
CA ILE A 143 10.65 11.94 -0.12
C ILE A 143 12.03 12.45 0.30
N LYS A 144 13.02 11.55 0.45
CA LYS A 144 14.39 11.93 0.81
C LYS A 144 15.01 12.85 -0.24
N TYR A 145 14.78 12.56 -1.51
CA TYR A 145 15.26 13.37 -2.63
C TYR A 145 14.62 14.76 -2.63
N TRP A 146 13.29 14.87 -2.58
CA TRP A 146 12.58 16.15 -2.61
C TRP A 146 12.82 17.02 -1.38
N ARG A 147 13.08 16.43 -0.20
CA ARG A 147 13.48 17.21 0.98
C ARG A 147 14.84 17.89 0.81
N LYS A 148 15.76 17.29 0.05
CA LYS A 148 17.08 17.86 -0.24
C LYS A 148 17.04 18.82 -1.42
N ILE A 149 16.31 18.44 -2.47
CA ILE A 149 16.20 19.17 -3.73
C ILE A 149 14.72 19.28 -4.08
N PRO A 150 14.02 20.29 -3.53
CA PRO A 150 12.61 20.51 -3.86
C PRO A 150 12.42 20.71 -5.36
N PRO A 151 11.37 20.11 -5.97
CA PRO A 151 11.06 20.34 -7.37
C PRO A 151 10.73 21.82 -7.60
N LYS A 152 11.24 22.38 -8.71
CA LYS A 152 10.96 23.77 -9.11
C LYS A 152 9.55 23.95 -9.67
N ASN A 153 9.06 22.92 -10.37
CA ASN A 153 7.74 22.91 -10.97
C ASN A 153 6.67 22.60 -9.92
N PRO A 154 5.44 23.11 -10.08
CA PRO A 154 4.33 22.76 -9.21
C PRO A 154 4.07 21.26 -9.15
N ILE A 155 3.83 20.74 -7.95
CA ILE A 155 3.43 19.35 -7.72
C ILE A 155 2.04 19.37 -7.13
N ILE A 156 1.09 18.69 -7.77
CA ILE A 156 -0.30 18.61 -7.32
C ILE A 156 -0.62 17.13 -7.10
N ALA A 157 -0.95 16.77 -5.87
CA ALA A 157 -1.53 15.47 -5.54
C ALA A 157 -3.04 15.62 -5.37
N ALA A 158 -3.83 14.88 -6.14
CA ALA A 158 -5.29 14.95 -6.12
C ALA A 158 -5.88 13.53 -6.16
N GLY A 159 -7.06 13.35 -5.55
CA GLY A 159 -7.77 12.07 -5.55
C GLY A 159 -7.25 11.05 -4.51
N PHE A 160 -6.43 11.50 -3.56
CA PHE A 160 -5.94 10.66 -2.47
C PHE A 160 -6.68 10.97 -1.17
N VAL A 161 -6.92 9.93 -0.38
CA VAL A 161 -7.43 10.09 0.99
C VAL A 161 -6.40 9.60 2.03
N GLY A 162 -5.22 9.16 1.57
CA GLY A 162 -4.04 8.88 2.38
C GLY A 162 -4.25 7.79 3.40
N ASN A 163 -4.98 6.73 3.01
CA ASN A 163 -5.21 5.57 3.85
C ASN A 163 -4.01 4.62 3.85
N VAL A 164 -3.15 4.70 2.83
CA VAL A 164 -1.89 3.94 2.77
C VAL A 164 -0.75 4.72 3.42
N PRO A 165 -0.02 4.16 4.41
CA PRO A 165 0.94 4.92 5.22
C PRO A 165 2.04 5.65 4.43
N TYR A 166 2.62 5.04 3.39
CA TYR A 166 3.66 5.70 2.59
C TYR A 166 3.08 6.84 1.73
N ILE A 167 1.81 6.77 1.34
CA ILE A 167 1.12 7.84 0.63
C ILE A 167 0.82 9.01 1.55
N SER A 168 0.34 8.78 2.77
CA SER A 168 0.14 9.87 3.74
C SER A 168 1.45 10.63 4.00
N LYS A 169 2.59 9.92 4.09
CA LYS A 169 3.93 10.53 4.20
C LYS A 169 4.28 11.36 2.96
N LEU A 170 4.00 10.85 1.76
CA LEU A 170 4.26 11.58 0.51
C LEU A 170 3.41 12.85 0.43
N LEU A 171 2.12 12.76 0.73
CA LEU A 171 1.20 13.89 0.75
C LEU A 171 1.66 14.95 1.77
N SER A 172 2.15 14.53 2.93
CA SER A 172 2.75 15.44 3.93
C SER A 172 3.98 16.17 3.39
N VAL A 173 4.82 15.51 2.59
CA VAL A 173 5.95 16.18 1.96
C VAL A 173 5.48 17.14 0.88
N ILE A 174 4.55 16.71 0.03
CA ILE A 174 3.98 17.56 -1.04
C ILE A 174 3.34 18.81 -0.45
N SER A 175 2.55 18.71 0.63
CA SER A 175 1.91 19.88 1.26
C SER A 175 2.90 20.89 1.85
N ASN A 176 4.17 20.50 2.05
CA ASN A 176 5.23 21.35 2.58
C ASN A 176 6.25 21.79 1.51
N LEU A 177 6.07 21.40 0.23
CA LEU A 177 6.93 21.89 -0.85
C LEU A 177 6.57 23.34 -1.21
N PRO A 178 7.53 24.17 -1.68
CA PRO A 178 7.27 25.57 -2.03
C PRO A 178 6.13 25.78 -3.03
N ASN A 179 5.97 24.85 -3.99
CA ASN A 179 4.91 24.86 -5.01
C ASN A 179 4.07 23.58 -4.96
N GLY A 180 3.92 22.99 -3.77
CA GLY A 180 3.20 21.72 -3.59
C GLY A 180 1.77 21.92 -3.12
N HIS A 181 0.84 21.17 -3.70
CA HIS A 181 -0.58 21.23 -3.40
C HIS A 181 -1.15 19.83 -3.19
N VAL A 182 -1.97 19.66 -2.15
CA VAL A 182 -2.76 18.45 -1.93
C VAL A 182 -4.23 18.81 -2.02
N VAL A 183 -4.93 18.22 -2.98
CA VAL A 183 -6.36 18.45 -3.24
C VAL A 183 -7.15 17.28 -2.68
N VAL A 184 -7.94 17.57 -1.65
CA VAL A 184 -8.84 16.60 -1.01
C VAL A 184 -10.26 16.72 -1.60
N PRO A 185 -10.91 15.60 -1.98
CA PRO A 185 -12.26 15.65 -2.51
C PRO A 185 -13.28 15.93 -1.40
N SER A 186 -14.28 16.76 -1.69
CA SER A 186 -15.54 16.82 -0.93
C SER A 186 -15.41 17.03 0.59
N LEU A 187 -14.42 17.79 1.07
CA LEU A 187 -14.30 18.13 2.49
C LEU A 187 -15.45 19.03 2.95
N ASP A 188 -16.21 18.57 3.95
CA ASP A 188 -17.26 19.38 4.57
C ASP A 188 -16.67 20.26 5.69
N ARG A 189 -16.40 21.52 5.35
CA ARG A 189 -15.89 22.54 6.27
C ARG A 189 -16.95 23.12 7.20
N SER A 190 -18.24 22.87 6.92
CA SER A 190 -19.35 23.37 7.72
C SER A 190 -19.57 22.57 9.00
N LEU A 191 -19.01 21.36 9.08
CA LEU A 191 -19.08 20.52 10.27
C LEU A 191 -18.54 21.26 11.50
N GLY A 192 -19.32 21.23 12.58
CA GLY A 192 -18.89 21.73 13.88
C GLY A 192 -17.69 20.94 14.42
N LYS A 193 -16.86 21.59 15.24
CA LYS A 193 -15.64 20.98 15.81
C LYS A 193 -15.94 19.70 16.60
N GLU A 194 -17.05 19.68 17.33
CA GLU A 194 -17.50 18.51 18.09
C GLU A 194 -17.81 17.32 17.18
N ILE A 195 -18.61 17.53 16.14
CA ILE A 195 -18.95 16.50 15.15
C ILE A 195 -17.69 15.99 14.46
N TRP A 196 -16.83 16.90 14.00
CA TRP A 196 -15.56 16.56 13.35
C TRP A 196 -14.69 15.68 14.26
N THR A 197 -14.56 16.04 15.54
CA THR A 197 -13.76 15.30 16.52
C THR A 197 -14.31 13.90 16.77
N ASN A 198 -15.63 13.72 16.70
CA ASN A 198 -16.32 12.47 17.02
C ASN A 198 -16.77 11.64 15.79
N LEU A 199 -16.34 11.99 14.58
CA LEU A 199 -16.62 11.17 13.38
C LEU A 199 -16.20 9.70 13.59
N SER A 200 -17.13 8.78 13.35
CA SER A 200 -16.91 7.32 13.33
C SER A 200 -16.29 6.86 12.01
N GLU A 201 -15.76 5.63 11.95
CA GLU A 201 -15.07 5.12 10.77
C GLU A 201 -15.98 4.97 9.54
N GLU A 202 -17.28 4.78 9.78
CA GLU A 202 -18.30 4.63 8.75
C GLU A 202 -18.69 5.96 8.11
N HIS A 203 -18.28 7.09 8.71
CA HIS A 203 -18.65 8.41 8.20
C HIS A 203 -17.87 8.74 6.91
N PRO A 204 -18.52 9.30 5.86
CA PRO A 204 -17.84 9.63 4.61
C PRO A 204 -16.62 10.56 4.74
N GLN A 205 -16.64 11.44 5.74
CA GLN A 205 -15.53 12.38 6.04
C GLN A 205 -14.40 11.76 6.89
N TYR A 206 -14.54 10.53 7.41
CA TYR A 206 -13.56 9.96 8.35
C TYR A 206 -12.19 9.78 7.73
N ALA A 207 -12.12 9.29 6.50
CA ALA A 207 -10.85 9.12 5.79
C ALA A 207 -10.15 10.48 5.57
N ILE A 208 -10.89 11.53 5.19
CA ILE A 208 -10.33 12.88 5.03
C ILE A 208 -9.85 13.43 6.37
N LYS A 209 -10.60 13.19 7.46
CA LYS A 209 -10.17 13.53 8.82
C LYS A 209 -8.85 12.85 9.18
N ARG A 210 -8.72 11.55 8.92
CA ARG A 210 -7.48 10.78 9.17
C ARG A 210 -6.30 11.37 8.40
N LEU A 211 -6.50 11.72 7.14
CA LEU A 211 -5.49 12.41 6.33
C LEU A 211 -5.08 13.74 6.97
N LEU A 212 -6.02 14.62 7.26
CA LEU A 212 -5.72 15.96 7.82
C LEU A 212 -5.01 15.88 9.17
N ILE A 213 -5.37 14.91 10.03
CA ILE A 213 -4.63 14.61 11.27
C ILE A 213 -3.18 14.23 10.96
N HIS A 214 -2.95 13.35 9.98
CA HIS A 214 -1.61 12.94 9.58
C HIS A 214 -0.78 14.11 9.02
N LEU A 215 -1.41 14.96 8.20
CA LEU A 215 -0.79 16.16 7.63
C LEU A 215 -0.59 17.27 8.69
N ARG A 216 -1.21 17.14 9.87
CA ARG A 216 -1.27 18.17 10.93
C ARG A 216 -1.90 19.48 10.44
N ILE A 217 -2.96 19.36 9.64
CA ILE A 217 -3.72 20.49 9.08
C ILE A 217 -5.10 20.52 9.73
N GLU A 218 -5.55 21.71 10.13
CA GLU A 218 -6.92 21.89 10.63
C GLU A 218 -7.91 21.90 9.46
N TYR A 219 -9.03 21.17 9.56
CA TYR A 219 -10.01 21.08 8.47
C TYR A 219 -10.59 22.44 8.06
N LYS A 220 -10.62 23.42 8.97
CA LYS A 220 -11.05 24.79 8.69
C LYS A 220 -10.03 25.59 7.89
N SER A 221 -8.74 25.27 8.01
CA SER A 221 -7.66 25.96 7.28
C SER A 221 -7.48 25.46 5.85
N VAL A 222 -8.12 24.35 5.48
CA VAL A 222 -8.20 23.91 4.08
C VAL A 222 -9.01 24.93 3.29
N VAL A 223 -8.45 25.41 2.18
CA VAL A 223 -9.09 26.38 1.29
C VAL A 223 -9.82 25.68 0.15
N GLU A 224 -10.83 26.35 -0.42
CA GLU A 224 -11.48 25.84 -1.61
C GLU A 224 -10.51 25.88 -2.80
N TRP A 225 -10.49 24.76 -3.54
CA TRP A 225 -9.69 24.64 -4.73
C TRP A 225 -10.34 25.44 -5.86
N PHE A 226 -9.76 26.60 -6.18
CA PHE A 226 -10.28 27.56 -7.16
C PHE A 226 -11.73 28.01 -6.89
N SER A 227 -11.98 28.69 -5.77
CA SER A 227 -13.11 29.61 -5.67
C SER A 227 -12.80 30.82 -6.58
N THR A 228 -13.22 30.73 -7.85
CA THR A 228 -13.32 31.77 -8.90
C THR A 228 -12.30 32.92 -8.93
N PHE A 229 -11.59 33.04 -10.06
CA PHE A 229 -11.07 34.32 -10.54
C PHE A 229 -12.21 35.36 -10.54
N HIS A 230 -12.23 36.25 -9.55
CA HIS A 230 -12.99 37.48 -9.65
C HIS A 230 -12.12 38.48 -10.42
N HIS A 231 -12.56 38.80 -11.63
CA HIS A 231 -12.12 39.99 -12.36
C HIS A 231 -12.45 41.27 -11.59
#